data_AF-A0A952QY56-F1
#
_entry.id   AF-A0A952QY56-F1
#
_cell.length_a   1.000
_cell.length_b   1.000
_cell.length_c   1.000
_cell.angle_alpha   90.00
_cell.angle_beta   90.00
_cell.angle_gamma   90.00
#
_symmetry.space_group_name_H-M   'P 1'
#
loop_
_entity.id
_entity.type
_entity.pdbx_description
1 polymer ?
#
loop_
_entity_poly.entity_id
_entity_poly.type
_entity_poly.pdbx_seq_one_letter_code
_entity_poly.pdbx_strand_id
1 'polypeptide(L)'
;MILELGSLLARPARRGGRGLNAYTADDIKVLRGLEGVRKRPAMYVQGGTGIDGYHQLLTEIVDNAIDEYLAGVADAVEIILNADGSATVVDNGRGIPVDIMEA
;
A
#
# COMPACT_ATOMS: atom_id res chain seq x y z
N MET A 1 48.81 -3.15 47.57
CA MET A 1 50.28 -3.37 47.61
C MET A 1 50.50 -4.65 46.80
N ILE A 2 50.89 -4.67 45.53
CA ILE A 2 51.57 -3.73 44.64
C ILE A 2 50.93 -3.84 43.25
N LEU A 3 50.74 -2.68 42.61
CA LEU A 3 50.38 -2.49 41.21
C LEU A 3 51.66 -2.60 40.36
N GLU A 4 51.66 -3.42 39.32
CA GLU A 4 52.70 -3.39 38.28
C GLU A 4 52.08 -2.82 37.00
N LEU A 5 52.48 -1.59 36.69
CA LEU A 5 52.19 -0.87 35.46
C LEU A 5 52.92 -1.55 34.29
N GLY A 6 52.19 -2.36 33.51
CA GLY A 6 52.64 -2.86 32.21
C GLY A 6 52.28 -1.87 31.09
N SER A 7 53.32 -1.39 30.42
CA SER A 7 53.34 -0.38 29.37
C SER A 7 52.35 -0.58 28.22
N LEU A 8 51.49 0.42 28.09
CA LEU A 8 51.04 1.10 26.87
C LEU A 8 51.80 0.74 25.58
N LEU A 9 51.35 -0.26 24.82
CA LEU A 9 51.46 -0.28 23.36
C LEU A 9 50.18 -0.88 22.76
N ALA A 10 49.38 0.03 22.21
CA ALA A 10 48.10 -0.24 21.57
C ALA A 10 48.23 -1.32 20.48
N ARG A 11 47.47 -2.40 20.62
CA ARG A 11 47.22 -3.34 19.52
C ARG A 11 46.37 -2.59 18.48
N PRO A 12 46.73 -2.60 17.19
CA PRO A 12 45.95 -1.90 16.19
C PRO A 12 44.53 -2.47 16.17
N ALA A 13 43.55 -1.58 16.32
CA ALA A 13 42.15 -1.90 16.13
C ALA A 13 42.01 -2.62 14.78
N ARG A 14 41.41 -3.82 14.78
CA ARG A 14 40.92 -4.43 13.55
C ARG A 14 40.04 -3.38 12.87
N ARG A 15 40.48 -2.87 11.72
CA ARG A 15 39.63 -2.10 10.79
C ARG A 15 38.52 -3.04 10.32
N GLY A 16 37.48 -3.17 11.12
CA GLY A 16 36.17 -3.59 10.68
C GLY A 16 35.52 -2.42 9.97
N GLY A 17 36.06 -2.04 8.80
CA GLY A 17 35.33 -1.22 7.86
C GLY A 17 34.18 -2.07 7.34
N ARG A 18 33.06 -2.12 8.07
CA ARG A 18 31.78 -2.39 7.45
C ARG A 18 31.65 -1.28 6.41
N GLY A 19 31.74 -1.65 5.13
CA GLY A 19 31.52 -0.74 4.02
C GLY A 19 30.28 0.06 4.36
N LEU A 20 30.44 1.38 4.48
CA LEU A 20 29.32 2.29 4.50
C LEU A 20 28.62 1.98 3.18
N ASN A 21 27.47 1.31 3.22
CA ASN A 21 26.56 1.32 2.08
C ASN A 21 26.28 2.80 1.87
N ALA A 22 26.96 3.38 0.88
CA ALA A 22 26.89 4.80 0.64
C ALA A 22 25.43 5.08 0.27
N TYR A 23 24.73 5.77 1.15
CA TYR A 23 23.39 6.23 0.85
C TYR A 23 23.53 7.33 -0.20
N THR A 24 23.08 7.03 -1.41
CA THR A 24 23.17 7.89 -2.58
C THR A 24 21.78 8.32 -3.04
N ALA A 25 21.72 9.26 -3.99
CA ALA A 25 20.45 9.67 -4.59
C ALA A 25 19.69 8.49 -5.23
N ASP A 26 20.41 7.47 -5.71
CA ASP A 26 19.84 6.29 -6.35
C ASP A 26 19.07 5.37 -5.37
N ASP A 27 19.28 5.53 -4.05
CA ASP A 27 18.54 4.81 -3.02
C ASP A 27 17.13 5.39 -2.78
N ILE A 28 16.86 6.61 -3.27
CA ILE A 28 15.53 7.21 -3.24
C ILE A 28 14.69 6.69 -4.39
N LYS A 29 13.57 6.03 -4.03
CA LYS A 29 12.60 5.51 -5.00
C LYS A 29 11.30 6.28 -4.94
N VAL A 30 10.88 6.78 -6.10
CA VAL A 30 9.54 7.33 -6.31
C VAL A 30 8.65 6.23 -6.87
N LEU A 31 7.59 5.89 -6.13
CA LEU A 31 6.59 4.93 -6.58
C LEU A 31 5.53 5.69 -7.38
N ARG A 32 5.31 5.32 -8.66
CA ARG A 32 4.39 6.04 -9.55
C ARG A 32 3.05 5.30 -9.69
N GLY A 33 1.98 6.06 -9.87
CA GLY A 33 0.63 5.51 -10.03
C GLY A 33 0.26 4.55 -8.89
N LEU A 34 -0.14 3.32 -9.24
CA LEU A 34 -0.59 2.31 -8.29
C LEU A 34 0.55 1.54 -7.60
N GLU A 35 1.81 1.80 -7.93
CA GLU A 35 2.94 1.11 -7.30
C GLU A 35 3.00 1.36 -5.79
N GLY A 36 2.67 2.58 -5.35
CA GLY A 36 2.61 2.94 -3.93
C GLY A 36 1.56 2.11 -3.18
N VAL A 37 0.36 2.01 -3.77
CA VAL A 37 -0.77 1.24 -3.23
C VAL A 37 -0.40 -0.24 -3.11
N ARG A 38 0.16 -0.82 -4.19
CA ARG A 38 0.58 -2.23 -4.19
C ARG A 38 1.72 -2.51 -3.20
N LYS A 39 2.64 -1.56 -3.02
CA LYS A 39 3.77 -1.71 -2.10
C LYS A 39 3.35 -1.60 -0.64
N ARG A 40 2.35 -0.78 -0.33
CA ARG A 40 1.87 -0.50 1.02
C ARG A 40 0.33 -0.53 1.09
N PRO A 41 -0.30 -1.70 0.86
CA PRO A 41 -1.75 -1.79 0.73
C PRO A 41 -2.49 -1.38 2.01
N ALA A 42 -1.92 -1.65 3.18
CA ALA A 42 -2.52 -1.30 4.48
C ALA A 42 -2.72 0.21 4.72
N MET A 43 -2.11 1.07 3.89
CA MET A 43 -2.35 2.51 3.93
C MET A 43 -3.67 2.89 3.21
N TYR A 44 -4.14 2.06 2.29
CA TYR A 44 -5.26 2.36 1.39
C TYR A 44 -6.45 1.42 1.60
N VAL A 45 -6.17 0.16 1.94
CA VAL A 45 -7.18 -0.88 2.20
C VAL A 45 -7.18 -1.14 3.70
N GLN A 46 -8.29 -0.83 4.36
CA GLN A 46 -8.46 -1.09 5.78
C GLN A 46 -8.35 -2.60 6.03
N GLY A 47 -7.58 -3.02 7.06
CA GLY A 47 -7.27 -4.44 7.26
C GLY A 47 -6.16 -5.00 6.35
N GLY A 48 -5.60 -4.18 5.46
CA GLY A 48 -4.43 -4.51 4.64
C GLY A 48 -4.68 -5.66 3.67
N THR A 49 -3.99 -6.79 3.88
CA THR A 49 -4.11 -7.98 3.03
C THR A 49 -4.81 -9.15 3.72
N GLY A 50 -5.42 -8.89 4.88
CA GLY A 50 -6.22 -9.88 5.61
C GLY A 50 -7.65 -9.99 5.06
N ILE A 51 -8.47 -10.79 5.75
CA ILE A 51 -9.87 -11.03 5.39
C ILE A 51 -10.71 -9.75 5.39
N ASP A 52 -10.46 -8.85 6.34
CA ASP A 52 -11.16 -7.56 6.42
C ASP A 52 -10.85 -6.70 5.19
N GLY A 53 -9.58 -6.65 4.78
CA GLY A 53 -9.17 -5.94 3.57
C GLY A 53 -9.72 -6.58 2.30
N TYR A 54 -9.84 -7.90 2.26
CA TYR A 54 -10.47 -8.61 1.14
C TYR A 54 -11.93 -8.19 0.96
N HIS A 55 -12.71 -8.16 2.04
CA HIS A 55 -14.11 -7.71 1.97
C HIS A 55 -14.23 -6.21 1.73
N GLN A 56 -13.31 -5.39 2.28
CA GLN A 56 -13.28 -3.95 2.03
C GLN A 56 -13.21 -3.64 0.53
N LEU A 57 -12.41 -4.40 -0.23
CA LEU A 57 -12.32 -4.17 -1.69
C LEU A 57 -13.68 -4.27 -2.39
N LEU A 58 -14.54 -5.18 -1.95
CA LEU A 58 -15.90 -5.29 -2.47
C LEU A 58 -16.78 -4.14 -1.98
N THR A 59 -16.69 -3.79 -0.68
CA THR A 59 -17.51 -2.70 -0.12
C THR A 59 -17.21 -1.37 -0.79
N GLU A 60 -15.94 -1.07 -1.12
CA GLU A 60 -15.60 0.16 -1.86
C GLU A 60 -16.32 0.28 -3.21
N ILE A 61 -16.54 -0.83 -3.92
CA ILE A 61 -17.28 -0.81 -5.19
C ILE A 61 -18.79 -0.65 -4.93
N VAL A 62 -19.30 -1.34 -3.91
CA VAL A 62 -20.71 -1.22 -3.50
C VAL A 62 -21.02 0.19 -3.00
N ASP A 63 -20.11 0.84 -2.29
CA ASP A 63 -20.27 2.19 -1.74
C ASP A 63 -20.40 3.21 -2.87
N ASN A 64 -19.61 3.10 -3.95
CA ASN A 64 -19.79 3.95 -5.14
C ASN A 64 -21.18 3.79 -5.78
N ALA A 65 -21.72 2.56 -5.81
CA ALA A 65 -23.08 2.31 -6.31
C ALA A 65 -24.16 2.88 -5.36
N ILE A 66 -23.93 2.80 -4.04
CA ILE A 66 -24.82 3.40 -3.03
C ILE A 66 -24.81 4.93 -3.13
N ASP A 67 -23.68 5.55 -3.45
CA ASP A 67 -23.60 7.00 -3.67
C ASP A 67 -24.54 7.47 -4.80
N GLU A 68 -24.71 6.68 -5.86
CA GLU A 68 -25.68 6.96 -6.94
C GLU A 68 -27.14 6.85 -6.44
N TYR A 69 -27.42 5.92 -5.53
CA TYR A 69 -28.72 5.83 -4.87
C TYR A 69 -28.97 7.03 -3.95
N LEU A 70 -27.96 7.44 -3.17
CA LEU A 70 -28.04 8.62 -2.30
C LEU A 70 -28.21 9.92 -3.10
N ALA A 71 -27.66 9.98 -4.31
CA ALA A 71 -27.89 11.06 -5.26
C ALA A 71 -29.30 11.03 -5.89
N GLY A 72 -30.09 9.99 -5.65
CA GLY A 72 -31.44 9.82 -6.16
C GLY A 72 -31.50 9.41 -7.64
N VAL A 73 -30.43 8.82 -8.18
CA VAL A 73 -30.34 8.44 -9.59
C VAL A 73 -30.43 6.93 -9.79
N ALA A 74 -29.78 6.14 -8.92
CA ALA A 74 -29.95 4.70 -8.90
C ALA A 74 -31.10 4.29 -7.97
N ASP A 75 -31.78 3.19 -8.29
CA ASP A 75 -32.80 2.57 -7.42
C ASP A 75 -32.55 1.07 -7.18
N ALA A 76 -31.60 0.47 -7.90
CA ALA A 76 -31.25 -0.92 -7.80
C ALA A 76 -29.73 -1.11 -7.88
N VAL A 77 -29.21 -1.96 -7.00
CA VAL A 77 -27.82 -2.44 -7.01
C VAL A 77 -27.85 -3.97 -6.91
N GLU A 78 -27.24 -4.64 -7.86
CA GLU A 78 -27.10 -6.10 -7.90
C GLU A 78 -25.66 -6.49 -7.57
N ILE A 79 -25.49 -7.45 -6.65
CA ILE A 79 -24.19 -8.00 -6.28
C ILE A 79 -24.20 -9.51 -6.58
N ILE A 80 -23.32 -9.94 -7.47
CA ILE A 80 -23.19 -11.32 -7.90
C ILE A 80 -21.86 -11.86 -7.38
N LEU A 81 -21.90 -12.90 -6.55
CA LEU A 81 -20.71 -13.65 -6.15
C LEU A 81 -20.50 -14.80 -7.14
N ASN A 82 -19.44 -14.72 -7.93
CA ASN A 82 -19.15 -15.67 -8.98
C ASN A 82 -18.47 -16.93 -8.42
N ALA A 83 -18.63 -18.06 -9.12
CA ALA A 83 -18.09 -19.34 -8.69
C ALA A 83 -16.54 -19.41 -8.72
N ASP A 84 -15.89 -18.49 -9.43
CA ASP A 84 -14.42 -18.38 -9.51
C ASP A 84 -13.80 -17.57 -8.35
N GLY A 85 -14.64 -17.07 -7.43
CA GLY A 85 -14.21 -16.24 -6.31
C GLY A 85 -14.18 -14.73 -6.63
N SER A 86 -14.55 -14.31 -7.84
CA SER A 86 -14.77 -12.90 -8.16
C SER A 86 -16.17 -12.43 -7.72
N ALA A 87 -16.37 -11.11 -7.72
CA ALA A 87 -17.67 -10.51 -7.50
C ALA A 87 -17.95 -9.45 -8.57
N THR A 88 -19.20 -9.35 -8.99
CA THR A 88 -19.70 -8.33 -9.93
C THR A 88 -20.69 -7.45 -9.19
N VAL A 89 -20.52 -6.13 -9.29
CA VAL A 89 -21.48 -5.14 -8.77
C VAL A 89 -22.03 -4.38 -9.97
N VAL A 90 -23.36 -4.32 -10.07
CA VAL A 90 -24.08 -3.63 -11.14
C VAL A 90 -25.04 -2.64 -10.52
N ASP A 91 -24.96 -1.38 -10.93
CA ASP A 91 -25.93 -0.34 -10.60
C ASP A 91 -26.59 0.21 -11.86
N ASN A 92 -27.71 0.92 -11.67
CA ASN A 92 -28.40 1.67 -12.72
C ASN A 92 -28.27 3.19 -12.52
N GLY A 93 -27.16 3.65 -11.95
CA GLY A 93 -26.85 5.05 -11.76
C GLY A 93 -26.47 5.77 -13.05
N ARG A 94 -25.83 6.93 -12.93
CA ARG A 94 -25.41 7.74 -14.08
C ARG A 94 -24.33 7.08 -14.94
N GLY A 95 -23.58 6.16 -14.35
CA GLY A 95 -22.37 5.58 -14.92
C GLY A 95 -21.14 6.46 -14.71
N ILE A 96 -19.97 5.83 -14.79
CA ILE A 96 -18.68 6.53 -14.73
C ILE A 96 -18.52 7.40 -15.99
N PRO A 97 -18.15 8.69 -15.88
CA PRO A 97 -17.88 9.54 -17.04
C PRO A 97 -16.83 8.95 -17.98
N VAL A 98 -17.11 8.95 -19.29
CA VAL A 98 -16.26 8.32 -20.32
C VAL A 98 -15.64 9.31 -21.32
N ASP A 99 -15.87 10.61 -21.11
CA ASP A 99 -15.28 11.66 -21.95
C ASP A 99 -13.74 11.71 -21.79
N ILE A 100 -13.07 12.27 -22.80
CA ILE A 100 -11.62 12.46 -22.76
C ILE A 100 -11.28 13.51 -21.70
N MET A 101 -10.44 13.11 -20.74
CA MET A 101 -9.87 14.04 -19.76
C MET A 101 -8.78 14.86 -20.45
N GLU A 102 -9.00 16.17 -20.63
CA GLU A 102 -7.96 17.10 -21.04
C GLU A 102 -6.95 17.31 -19.89
N ALA A 103 -5.67 17.35 -20.22
CA ALA A 103 -4.54 17.36 -19.28
C ALA A 103 -4.10 18.76 -18.85
#